data_AF-A0A2G8LN45-F1
#
_entry.id   AF-A0A2G8LN45-F1
#
_cell.length_a   1.000
_cell.length_b   1.000
_cell.length_c   1.000
_cell.angle_alpha   90.00
_cell.angle_beta   90.00
_cell.angle_gamma   90.00
#
_symmetry.space_group_name_H-M   'P 1'
#
loop_
_entity.id
_entity.type
_entity.pdbx_description
1 polymer ?
#
loop_
_entity_poly.entity_id
_entity_poly.type
_entity_poly.pdbx_seq_one_letter_code
_entity_poly.pdbx_strand_id
1 'polypeptide(L)'
;MELEEWEALRSYRSPGQIWIFATQEPAAIVPDFLPPKVYRYDTYNWSFTFHSTSDIHGAYGWYTPYDKVKSDIKSTNWYKKKPKFASWVSSRHCGGLGWDRTKFVKDLGEFIPIDMYGECGNLTLTRHKVFANGIFKKYKFHMSLENSCCSKYLSEKVWNALQNWETGPVVLGGTKEEYDQ
;
A
#
# COMPACT_ATOMS: atom_id res chain seq x y z
N MET A 1 -5.81 3.70 23.34
CA MET A 1 -4.98 4.21 24.44
C MET A 1 -5.71 5.42 24.98
N GLU A 2 -6.16 5.31 26.22
CA GLU A 2 -6.98 6.33 26.87
C GLU A 2 -6.13 7.55 27.25
N LEU A 3 -6.79 8.66 27.57
CA LEU A 3 -6.10 9.91 27.92
C LEU A 3 -5.16 9.73 29.13
N GLU A 4 -5.58 8.96 30.12
CA GLU A 4 -4.79 8.67 31.33
C GLU A 4 -3.48 7.92 31.01
N GLU A 5 -3.53 6.97 30.08
CA GLU A 5 -2.35 6.23 29.62
C GLU A 5 -1.35 7.16 28.91
N TRP A 6 -1.85 8.14 28.14
CA TRP A 6 -1.03 9.17 27.52
C TRP A 6 -0.37 10.11 28.53
N GLU A 7 -1.13 10.57 29.51
CA GLU A 7 -0.62 11.42 30.60
C GLU A 7 0.49 10.71 31.39
N ALA A 8 0.27 9.43 31.71
CA ALA A 8 1.28 8.60 32.35
C ALA A 8 2.54 8.48 31.48
N LEU A 9 2.42 8.13 30.20
CA LEU A 9 3.58 8.01 29.31
C LEU A 9 4.37 9.31 29.21
N ARG A 10 3.69 10.46 29.17
CA ARG A 10 4.33 11.78 29.14
C ARG A 10 5.03 12.12 30.45
N SER A 11 4.48 11.72 31.61
CA SER A 11 5.09 12.02 32.90
C SER A 11 6.40 11.27 33.14
N TYR A 12 6.56 10.08 32.54
CA TYR A 12 7.82 9.31 32.58
C TYR A 12 8.84 9.72 31.52
N ARG A 13 8.51 10.68 30.64
CA ARG A 13 9.39 11.10 29.57
C ARG A 13 10.58 11.86 30.13
N SER A 14 11.78 11.31 29.95
CA SER A 14 13.01 11.94 30.41
C SER A 14 13.34 13.20 29.59
N PRO A 15 13.91 14.25 30.20
CA PRO A 15 14.42 15.39 29.46
C PRO A 15 15.43 14.95 28.39
N GLY A 16 15.18 15.33 27.13
CA GLY A 16 16.01 14.94 25.98
C GLY A 16 15.60 13.65 25.28
N GLN A 17 14.62 12.90 25.78
CA GLN A 17 14.11 11.73 25.06
C GLN A 17 13.32 12.17 23.82
N ILE A 18 13.76 11.71 22.65
CA ILE A 18 13.08 11.93 21.37
C ILE A 18 11.90 10.96 21.26
N TRP A 19 10.72 11.48 20.96
CA TRP A 19 9.55 10.67 20.63
C TRP A 19 9.26 10.79 19.15
N ILE A 20 8.99 9.65 18.51
CA ILE A 20 8.77 9.56 17.07
C ILE A 20 7.33 9.11 16.82
N PHE A 21 6.58 9.89 16.05
CA PHE A 21 5.29 9.46 15.52
C PHE A 21 5.51 8.56 14.31
N ALA A 22 5.21 7.27 14.46
CA ALA A 22 5.44 6.27 13.43
C ALA A 22 4.12 5.72 12.88
N THR A 23 3.91 5.84 11.57
CA THR A 23 2.79 5.19 10.86
C THR A 23 3.15 4.96 9.40
N GLN A 24 2.78 3.81 8.87
CA GLN A 24 2.83 3.55 7.42
C GLN A 24 1.48 3.81 6.74
N GLU A 25 0.42 4.03 7.52
CA GLU A 25 -0.91 4.31 7.00
C GLU A 25 -1.25 5.81 7.08
N PRO A 26 -2.02 6.37 6.14
CA PRO A 26 -2.47 7.76 6.20
C PRO A 26 -3.32 8.03 7.42
N ALA A 27 -2.98 9.09 8.16
CA ALA A 27 -3.70 9.53 9.36
C ALA A 27 -5.23 9.66 9.18
N ALA A 28 -5.68 9.98 7.96
CA ALA A 28 -7.10 10.11 7.62
C ALA A 28 -7.87 8.78 7.71
N ILE A 29 -7.22 7.65 7.49
CA ILE A 29 -7.88 6.32 7.49
C ILE A 29 -7.56 5.49 8.73
N VAL A 30 -6.65 5.96 9.58
CA VAL A 30 -6.27 5.31 10.84
C VAL A 30 -6.26 6.30 12.02
N PRO A 31 -7.44 6.87 12.38
CA PRO A 31 -7.53 7.92 13.38
C PRO A 31 -7.04 7.47 14.77
N ASP A 32 -7.12 6.16 15.06
CA ASP A 32 -6.71 5.56 16.34
C ASP A 32 -5.20 5.65 16.59
N PHE A 33 -4.40 5.90 15.54
CA PHE A 33 -2.96 6.11 15.67
C PHE A 33 -2.63 7.55 16.07
N LEU A 34 -3.57 8.48 15.92
CA LEU A 34 -3.32 9.87 16.27
C LEU A 34 -3.30 10.07 17.78
N PRO A 35 -2.39 10.90 18.31
CA PRO A 35 -2.46 11.31 19.70
C PRO A 35 -3.83 11.94 20.04
N PRO A 36 -4.24 11.90 21.32
CA PRO A 36 -5.41 12.60 21.82
C PRO A 36 -5.38 14.05 21.36
N LYS A 37 -6.55 14.61 21.07
CA LYS A 37 -6.67 15.97 20.50
C LYS A 37 -5.89 17.02 21.31
N VAL A 38 -5.89 16.88 22.64
CA VAL A 38 -5.17 17.78 23.56
C VAL A 38 -3.65 17.77 23.39
N TYR A 39 -3.09 16.69 22.85
CA TYR A 39 -1.64 16.52 22.71
C TYR A 39 -1.17 16.43 21.24
N ARG A 40 -2.07 16.63 20.28
CA ARG A 40 -1.81 16.38 18.86
C ARG A 40 -0.63 17.19 18.29
N TYR A 41 -0.33 18.33 18.88
CA TYR A 41 0.69 19.27 18.39
C TYR A 41 1.99 19.30 19.20
N ASP A 42 2.07 18.61 20.34
CA ASP A 42 3.23 18.66 21.25
C ASP A 42 3.71 17.27 21.71
N THR A 43 3.17 16.20 21.15
CA THR A 43 3.46 14.82 21.60
C THR A 43 4.83 14.30 21.15
N TYR A 44 5.23 14.57 19.91
CA TYR A 44 6.39 13.96 19.27
C TYR A 44 7.33 15.02 18.69
N ASN A 45 8.60 14.67 18.54
CA ASN A 45 9.59 15.54 17.94
C ASN A 45 9.74 15.27 16.46
N TRP A 46 9.75 13.99 16.09
CA TRP A 46 10.01 13.54 14.72
C TRP A 46 8.85 12.68 14.23
N SER A 47 8.70 12.66 12.92
CA SER A 47 7.76 11.85 12.18
C SER A 47 8.51 10.76 11.40
N PHE A 48 8.04 9.53 11.48
CA PHE A 48 8.50 8.40 10.69
C PHE A 48 7.33 7.85 9.89
N THR A 49 7.15 8.33 8.66
CA THR A 49 5.97 8.00 7.85
C THR A 49 6.31 7.76 6.38
N PHE A 50 5.35 7.24 5.60
CA PHE A 50 5.52 7.05 4.16
C PHE A 50 5.73 8.36 3.39
N HIS A 51 5.34 9.51 3.94
CA HIS A 51 5.40 10.77 3.21
C HIS A 51 6.83 11.29 3.17
N SER A 52 7.31 11.73 1.99
CA SER A 52 8.70 12.15 1.82
C SER A 52 9.10 13.44 2.55
N THR A 53 8.15 14.12 3.20
CA THR A 53 8.42 15.32 4.02
C THR A 53 8.49 14.99 5.51
N SER A 54 8.41 13.71 5.88
CA SER A 54 8.63 13.28 7.27
C SER A 54 10.11 13.39 7.63
N ASP A 55 10.39 13.54 8.94
CA ASP A 55 11.75 13.66 9.47
C ASP A 55 12.57 12.39 9.15
N ILE A 56 11.91 11.24 9.18
CA ILE A 56 12.44 9.95 8.75
C ILE A 56 11.49 9.40 7.69
N HIS A 57 11.98 9.27 6.46
CA HIS A 57 11.16 8.76 5.36
C HIS A 57 11.05 7.23 5.42
N GLY A 58 9.88 6.73 5.80
CA GLY A 58 9.54 5.31 5.95
C GLY A 58 8.66 4.77 4.83
N ALA A 59 9.07 4.95 3.57
CA ALA A 59 8.36 4.41 2.41
C ALA A 59 8.26 2.87 2.45
N TYR A 60 7.22 2.30 1.84
CA TYR A 60 7.07 0.84 1.71
C TYR A 60 8.10 0.20 0.79
N GLY A 61 8.67 0.99 -0.12
CA GLY A 61 9.68 0.54 -1.06
C GLY A 61 10.23 1.70 -1.87
N TRP A 62 11.28 1.40 -2.61
CA TRP A 62 11.93 2.28 -3.58
C TRP A 62 12.48 1.40 -4.71
N TYR A 63 12.72 2.01 -5.88
CA TYR A 63 13.49 1.37 -6.93
C TYR A 63 14.71 2.22 -7.24
N THR A 64 15.73 1.57 -7.80
CA THR A 64 16.89 2.26 -8.37
C THR A 64 16.82 2.08 -9.88
N PRO A 65 16.74 3.16 -10.66
CA PRO A 65 16.82 3.07 -12.11
C PRO A 65 18.12 2.35 -12.53
N TYR A 66 18.05 1.53 -13.57
CA TYR A 66 19.26 0.99 -14.18
C TYR A 66 19.91 2.05 -15.07
N ASP A 67 21.23 2.25 -14.97
CA ASP A 67 22.00 3.18 -15.82
C ASP A 67 21.84 2.90 -17.31
N LYS A 68 21.69 1.62 -17.67
CA LYS A 68 21.33 1.14 -18.99
C LYS A 68 20.27 0.07 -18.82
N VAL A 69 19.17 0.18 -19.55
CA VAL A 69 18.19 -0.91 -19.65
C VAL A 69 18.94 -2.16 -20.08
N LYS A 70 18.97 -3.19 -19.22
CA LYS A 70 19.60 -4.47 -19.58
C LYS A 70 18.95 -4.95 -20.88
N SER A 71 19.73 -5.00 -21.95
CA SER A 71 19.32 -5.47 -23.28
C SER A 71 18.85 -6.93 -23.28
N ASP A 72 19.07 -7.65 -22.19
CA ASP A 72 18.61 -9.01 -21.92
C ASP A 72 17.13 -9.09 -21.51
N ILE A 73 16.29 -8.13 -21.92
CA ILE A 73 14.88 -8.44 -22.17
C ILE A 73 14.87 -9.37 -23.38
N LYS A 74 15.27 -10.63 -23.16
CA LYS A 74 14.97 -11.74 -24.07
C LYS A 74 13.52 -11.54 -24.47
N SER A 75 13.22 -11.76 -25.75
CA SER A 75 11.92 -11.66 -26.47
C SER A 75 10.75 -12.45 -25.86
N THR A 76 10.80 -12.72 -24.56
CA THR A 76 9.77 -13.23 -23.68
C THR A 76 8.49 -12.46 -23.94
N ASN A 77 7.61 -13.12 -24.68
CA ASN A 77 6.25 -12.67 -24.85
C ASN A 77 5.50 -12.93 -23.52
N TRP A 78 5.57 -11.96 -22.60
CA TRP A 78 4.90 -12.02 -21.30
C TRP A 78 3.38 -12.21 -21.44
N TYR A 79 2.80 -11.71 -22.53
CA TYR A 79 1.40 -11.91 -22.86
C TYR A 79 1.07 -13.39 -23.11
N LYS A 80 1.96 -14.16 -23.74
CA LYS A 80 1.82 -15.63 -23.91
C LYS A 80 2.13 -16.41 -22.64
N LYS A 81 3.08 -15.94 -21.81
CA LYS A 81 3.51 -16.64 -20.58
C LYS A 81 2.48 -16.57 -19.44
N LYS A 82 1.72 -15.47 -19.37
CA LYS A 82 0.75 -15.21 -18.30
C LYS A 82 -0.67 -15.46 -18.81
N PRO A 83 -1.31 -16.59 -18.44
CA PRO A 83 -2.60 -16.99 -19.02
C PRO A 83 -3.77 -16.14 -18.52
N LYS A 84 -3.63 -15.47 -17.37
CA LYS A 84 -4.70 -14.66 -16.79
C LYS A 84 -4.48 -13.18 -17.02
N PHE A 85 -5.58 -12.43 -17.12
CA PHE A 85 -5.52 -11.00 -17.45
C PHE A 85 -5.16 -10.15 -16.23
N ALA A 86 -6.12 -9.89 -15.33
CA ALA A 86 -5.91 -9.05 -14.15
C ALA A 86 -6.37 -9.74 -12.87
N SER A 87 -5.74 -9.36 -11.76
CA SER A 87 -6.14 -9.78 -10.41
C SER A 87 -6.29 -8.58 -9.49
N TRP A 88 -7.17 -8.69 -8.50
CA TRP A 88 -7.29 -7.75 -7.41
C TRP A 88 -7.41 -8.51 -6.10
N VAL A 89 -6.77 -8.01 -5.04
CA VAL A 89 -6.84 -8.60 -3.70
C VAL A 89 -7.28 -7.54 -2.72
N SER A 90 -8.38 -7.78 -2.03
CA SER A 90 -8.79 -6.95 -0.90
C SER A 90 -9.47 -7.79 0.16
N SER A 91 -8.88 -7.81 1.35
CA SER A 91 -9.37 -8.59 2.48
C SER A 91 -10.28 -7.81 3.41
N ARG A 92 -10.41 -6.48 3.29
CA ARG A 92 -11.22 -5.63 4.19
C ARG A 92 -11.63 -4.34 3.49
N HIS A 93 -12.47 -3.55 4.16
CA HIS A 93 -12.87 -2.20 3.74
C HIS A 93 -13.53 -2.18 2.36
N CYS A 94 -14.47 -3.11 2.15
CA CYS A 94 -15.13 -3.29 0.86
C CYS A 94 -16.05 -2.12 0.47
N GLY A 95 -16.52 -1.31 1.43
CA GLY A 95 -17.25 -0.07 1.18
C GLY A 95 -16.36 1.17 1.00
N GLY A 96 -15.04 0.98 0.96
CA GLY A 96 -14.07 2.07 0.94
C GLY A 96 -13.67 2.58 2.32
N LEU A 97 -12.52 3.26 2.36
CA LEU A 97 -12.05 4.07 3.49
C LEU A 97 -11.96 5.52 3.03
N GLY A 98 -11.06 5.80 2.08
CA GLY A 98 -10.99 7.09 1.39
C GLY A 98 -11.81 7.14 0.09
N TRP A 99 -12.01 5.99 -0.57
CA TRP A 99 -12.82 5.85 -1.79
C TRP A 99 -13.25 4.40 -2.03
N ASP A 100 -14.25 4.20 -2.90
CA ASP A 100 -14.85 2.89 -3.16
C ASP A 100 -14.07 2.08 -4.23
N ARG A 101 -13.02 1.39 -3.75
CA ARG A 101 -12.21 0.47 -4.57
C ARG A 101 -13.00 -0.70 -5.12
N THR A 102 -13.95 -1.22 -4.34
CA THR A 102 -14.71 -2.43 -4.72
C THR A 102 -15.63 -2.12 -5.87
N LYS A 103 -16.34 -0.98 -5.82
CA LYS A 103 -17.16 -0.52 -6.93
C LYS A 103 -16.31 -0.30 -8.18
N PHE A 104 -15.18 0.39 -8.06
CA PHE A 104 -14.30 0.62 -9.21
C PHE A 104 -13.85 -0.69 -9.89
N VAL A 105 -13.43 -1.69 -9.11
CA VAL A 105 -12.99 -2.98 -9.67
C VAL A 105 -14.17 -3.77 -10.25
N LYS A 106 -15.35 -3.70 -9.64
CA LYS A 106 -16.56 -4.35 -10.16
C LYS A 106 -17.00 -3.74 -11.48
N ASP A 107 -17.12 -2.41 -11.55
CA ASP A 107 -17.51 -1.69 -12.76
C ASP A 107 -16.51 -1.95 -13.89
N LEU A 108 -15.20 -1.90 -13.59
CA LEU A 108 -14.17 -2.23 -14.58
C LEU A 108 -14.21 -3.71 -15.01
N GLY A 109 -14.58 -4.60 -14.07
CA GLY A 109 -14.76 -6.02 -14.28
C GLY A 109 -15.87 -6.38 -15.28
N GLU A 110 -16.79 -5.46 -15.58
CA GLU A 110 -17.82 -5.64 -16.62
C GLU A 110 -17.23 -5.57 -18.04
N PHE A 111 -16.10 -4.87 -18.20
CA PHE A 111 -15.46 -4.66 -19.50
C PHE A 111 -14.22 -5.53 -19.71
N ILE A 112 -13.50 -5.84 -18.64
CA ILE A 112 -12.27 -6.65 -18.68
C ILE A 112 -12.26 -7.73 -17.60
N PRO A 113 -11.65 -8.90 -17.87
CA PRO A 113 -11.65 -9.98 -16.89
C PRO A 113 -10.70 -9.68 -15.71
N ILE A 114 -11.28 -9.56 -14.51
CA ILE A 114 -10.55 -9.34 -13.26
C ILE A 114 -10.94 -10.42 -12.24
N ASP A 115 -9.97 -11.21 -11.80
CA ASP A 115 -10.16 -12.16 -10.70
C ASP A 115 -10.03 -11.44 -9.35
N MET A 116 -11.10 -11.42 -8.56
CA MET A 116 -11.19 -10.68 -7.31
C MET A 116 -11.05 -11.62 -6.10
N TYR A 117 -9.99 -11.43 -5.31
CA TYR A 117 -9.64 -12.26 -4.17
C TYR A 117 -9.84 -11.57 -2.82
N GLY A 118 -10.19 -12.35 -1.80
CA GLY A 118 -10.37 -11.88 -0.42
C GLY A 118 -11.83 -11.59 -0.08
N GLU A 119 -12.08 -11.02 1.11
CA GLU A 119 -13.43 -10.77 1.63
C GLU A 119 -14.26 -9.81 0.75
N CYS A 120 -13.61 -8.93 -0.02
CA CYS A 120 -14.30 -8.02 -0.94
C CYS A 120 -14.51 -8.59 -2.35
N GLY A 121 -13.95 -9.77 -2.62
CA GLY A 121 -14.04 -10.48 -3.90
C GLY A 121 -14.89 -11.74 -3.80
N ASN A 122 -14.93 -12.49 -4.90
CA ASN A 122 -15.63 -13.77 -4.99
C ASN A 122 -14.70 -14.99 -4.87
N LEU A 123 -13.37 -14.78 -4.90
CA LEU A 123 -12.39 -15.85 -4.78
C LEU A 123 -11.74 -15.85 -3.39
N THR A 124 -11.75 -17.00 -2.73
CA THR A 124 -11.08 -17.15 -1.43
C THR A 124 -9.57 -17.23 -1.59
N LEU A 125 -8.85 -16.54 -0.71
CA LEU A 125 -7.40 -16.53 -0.68
C LEU A 125 -6.91 -16.93 0.72
N THR A 126 -6.15 -18.01 0.84
CA THR A 126 -5.43 -18.31 2.07
C THR A 126 -3.99 -17.80 1.95
N ARG A 127 -3.48 -17.11 2.98
CA ARG A 127 -2.14 -16.49 2.96
C ARG A 127 -1.05 -17.48 2.53
N HIS A 128 -1.09 -18.72 3.03
CA HIS A 128 -0.16 -19.78 2.64
C HIS A 128 -0.13 -20.02 1.12
N LYS A 129 -1.30 -20.07 0.46
CA LYS A 129 -1.39 -20.35 -0.99
C LYS A 129 -0.80 -19.23 -1.85
N VAL A 130 -0.82 -17.99 -1.38
CA VAL A 130 -0.25 -16.84 -2.11
C VAL A 130 1.25 -17.01 -2.29
N PHE A 131 1.95 -17.24 -1.19
CA PHE A 131 3.40 -17.31 -1.16
C PHE A 131 3.93 -18.63 -1.71
N ALA A 132 3.31 -19.76 -1.34
CA ALA A 132 3.79 -21.08 -1.75
C ALA A 132 3.61 -21.34 -3.26
N ASN A 133 2.50 -20.87 -3.85
CA ASN A 133 2.13 -21.24 -5.21
C ASN A 133 2.31 -20.10 -6.22
N GLY A 134 2.77 -18.92 -5.78
CA GLY A 134 2.96 -17.76 -6.66
C GLY A 134 1.71 -17.45 -7.48
N ILE A 135 0.50 -17.56 -6.89
CA ILE A 135 -0.78 -17.49 -7.61
C ILE A 135 -0.86 -16.27 -8.51
N PHE A 136 -0.29 -15.14 -8.07
CA PHE A 136 -0.37 -13.89 -8.81
C PHE A 136 0.61 -13.81 -10.00
N LYS A 137 1.64 -14.66 -10.06
CA LYS A 137 2.59 -14.70 -11.19
C LYS A 137 1.96 -15.07 -12.53
N LYS A 138 0.77 -15.69 -12.52
CA LYS A 138 0.02 -16.06 -13.74
C LYS A 138 -0.79 -14.91 -14.36
N TYR A 139 -0.91 -13.77 -13.68
CA TYR A 139 -1.61 -12.59 -14.18
C TYR A 139 -0.67 -11.67 -14.92
N LYS A 140 -1.21 -10.94 -15.90
CA LYS A 140 -0.52 -9.84 -16.61
C LYS A 140 -0.50 -8.59 -15.76
N PHE A 141 -1.65 -8.26 -15.18
CA PHE A 141 -1.85 -7.05 -14.38
C PHE A 141 -2.30 -7.37 -12.96
N HIS A 142 -1.92 -6.52 -12.03
CA HIS A 142 -2.46 -6.53 -10.66
C HIS A 142 -2.98 -5.14 -10.29
N MET A 143 -4.23 -5.08 -9.84
CA MET A 143 -4.88 -3.84 -9.40
C MET A 143 -4.31 -3.43 -8.04
N SER A 144 -3.33 -2.53 -8.06
CA SER A 144 -2.64 -2.02 -6.87
C SER A 144 -3.32 -0.75 -6.37
N LEU A 145 -4.56 -0.92 -5.90
CA LEU A 145 -5.47 0.18 -5.53
C LEU A 145 -5.32 0.55 -4.05
N GLU A 146 -4.91 1.78 -3.79
CA GLU A 146 -4.63 2.26 -2.45
C GLU A 146 -5.89 2.59 -1.66
N ASN A 147 -5.85 2.32 -0.36
CA ASN A 147 -7.01 2.50 0.53
C ASN A 147 -7.43 3.98 0.70
N SER A 148 -6.53 4.90 0.35
CA SER A 148 -6.71 6.35 0.41
C SER A 148 -5.99 7.03 -0.75
N CYS A 149 -6.55 8.13 -1.25
CA CYS A 149 -5.92 8.97 -2.27
C CYS A 149 -5.01 10.01 -1.61
N CYS A 150 -3.97 9.55 -0.91
CA CYS A 150 -2.98 10.42 -0.28
C CYS A 150 -1.74 10.59 -1.16
N SER A 151 -1.25 11.82 -1.22
CA SER A 151 0.05 12.16 -1.83
C SER A 151 1.14 11.24 -1.31
N LYS A 152 1.93 10.66 -2.21
CA LYS A 152 3.11 9.81 -1.92
C LYS A 152 2.80 8.52 -1.15
N TYR A 153 1.53 8.13 -1.02
CA TYR A 153 1.14 6.88 -0.38
C TYR A 153 1.19 5.74 -1.40
N LEU A 154 2.39 5.18 -1.58
CA LEU A 154 2.64 3.97 -2.38
C LEU A 154 2.92 2.81 -1.42
N SER A 155 1.94 1.94 -1.22
CA SER A 155 1.99 0.87 -0.22
C SER A 155 2.65 -0.40 -0.75
N GLU A 156 2.63 -1.46 0.05
CA GLU A 156 3.06 -2.80 -0.33
C GLU A 156 2.41 -3.32 -1.62
N LYS A 157 1.24 -2.80 -2.02
CA LYS A 157 0.48 -3.31 -3.17
C LYS A 157 1.28 -3.20 -4.47
N VAL A 158 1.84 -2.02 -4.72
CA VAL A 158 2.62 -1.72 -5.92
C VAL A 158 3.93 -2.51 -5.91
N TRP A 159 4.61 -2.51 -4.77
CA TRP A 159 5.90 -3.21 -4.61
C TRP A 159 5.75 -4.73 -4.71
N ASN A 160 4.67 -5.30 -4.17
CA ASN A 160 4.37 -6.73 -4.31
C ASN A 160 4.07 -7.11 -5.77
N ALA A 161 3.33 -6.27 -6.50
CA ALA A 161 3.06 -6.49 -7.92
C ALA A 161 4.37 -6.57 -8.73
N LEU A 162 5.28 -5.63 -8.49
CA LEU A 162 6.57 -5.56 -9.20
C LEU A 162 7.52 -6.68 -8.77
N GLN A 163 7.82 -6.79 -7.47
CA GLN A 163 8.89 -7.65 -6.95
C GLN A 163 8.46 -9.10 -6.77
N ASN A 164 7.26 -9.34 -6.23
CA ASN A 164 6.84 -10.67 -5.80
C ASN A 164 6.00 -11.39 -6.84
N TRP A 165 5.20 -10.65 -7.62
CA TRP A 165 4.25 -11.24 -8.58
C TRP A 165 4.67 -11.08 -10.03
N GLU A 166 5.69 -10.25 -10.32
CA GLU A 166 6.17 -9.99 -11.67
C GLU A 166 5.02 -9.55 -12.59
N THR A 167 4.10 -8.72 -12.09
CA THR A 167 2.92 -8.21 -12.82
C THR A 167 3.04 -6.71 -13.07
N GLY A 168 2.36 -6.22 -14.11
CA GLY A 168 2.19 -4.78 -14.29
C GLY A 168 1.21 -4.24 -13.26
N PRO A 169 1.62 -3.34 -12.34
CA PRO A 169 0.68 -2.71 -11.41
C PRO A 169 -0.23 -1.74 -12.17
N VAL A 170 -1.53 -1.86 -11.98
CA VAL A 170 -2.51 -0.83 -12.33
C VAL A 170 -2.84 -0.08 -11.06
N VAL A 171 -2.46 1.19 -11.00
CA VAL A 171 -2.44 1.98 -9.76
C VAL A 171 -3.56 3.02 -9.73
N LEU A 172 -4.09 3.27 -8.53
CA LEU A 172 -4.93 4.43 -8.24
C LEU A 172 -4.68 4.82 -6.77
N GLY A 173 -4.36 6.10 -6.55
CA GLY A 173 -3.94 6.63 -5.25
C GLY A 173 -3.24 7.97 -5.42
N GLY A 174 -1.91 7.96 -5.41
CA GLY A 174 -1.07 9.13 -5.70
C GLY A 174 -1.15 9.66 -7.13
N THR A 175 -0.48 10.79 -7.38
CA THR A 175 -0.36 11.39 -8.72
C THR A 175 0.59 10.59 -9.61
N LYS A 176 0.53 10.78 -10.93
CA LYS A 176 1.43 10.08 -11.85
C LYS A 176 2.90 10.37 -11.53
N GLU A 177 3.20 11.63 -11.25
CA GLU A 177 4.54 12.12 -10.92
C GLU A 177 5.10 11.47 -9.65
N GLU A 178 4.25 10.99 -8.74
CA GLU A 178 4.66 10.26 -7.54
C GLU A 178 5.02 8.80 -7.82
N TYR A 179 4.47 8.20 -8.88
CA TYR A 179 4.85 6.86 -9.34
C TYR A 179 6.10 6.87 -10.25
N ASP A 180 6.42 8.02 -10.85
CA ASP A 180 7.58 8.22 -11.70
C ASP A 180 8.86 8.57 -10.91
N GLN A 181 8.79 8.70 -9.58
CA GLN A 181 9.89 9.06 -8.68
C GLN A 181 10.75 7.88 -8.22
#